data_AF-A0A327NI66-F1
#
_entry.id   AF-A0A327NI66-F1
#
_cell.length_a   1.000
_cell.length_b   1.000
_cell.length_c   1.000
_cell.angle_alpha   90.00
_cell.angle_beta   90.00
_cell.angle_gamma   90.00
#
_symmetry.space_group_name_H-M   'P 1'
#
loop_
_entity.id
_entity.type
_entity.pdbx_description
1 polymer ?
#
loop_
_entity_poly.entity_id
_entity_poly.type
_entity_poly.pdbx_seq_one_letter_code
_entity_poly.pdbx_strand_id
1 'polypeptide(L)'
;METSSIKQNLFNPDSLESLLKKTLLSKSLTREELEQTITNLGYQGWNRKRIYDVCRYINFDEELLEQEHDILGDFCNELMGNCSTANMIKLPGEPEDREEFLDYVYSDWWKS
;
A
#
# COMPACT_ATOMS: atom_id res chain seq x y z
N MET A 1 7.95 -12.63 -27.89
CA MET A 1 7.83 -11.17 -27.75
C MET A 1 6.54 -10.88 -27.01
N GLU A 2 6.55 -10.94 -25.68
CA GLU A 2 5.35 -10.75 -24.83
C GLU A 2 5.63 -9.80 -23.65
N THR A 3 6.64 -8.94 -23.79
CA THR A 3 6.99 -7.93 -22.77
C THR A 3 6.30 -6.58 -22.99
N SER A 4 5.38 -6.48 -23.97
CA SER A 4 4.87 -5.20 -24.46
C SER A 4 3.62 -4.69 -23.73
N SER A 5 2.66 -5.54 -23.35
CA SER A 5 1.38 -5.04 -22.80
C SER A 5 1.43 -4.67 -21.32
N ILE A 6 2.32 -5.29 -20.53
CA ILE A 6 2.50 -4.92 -19.12
C ILE A 6 3.25 -3.58 -19.05
N LYS A 7 4.29 -3.39 -19.87
CA LYS A 7 5.06 -2.14 -19.95
C LYS A 7 4.30 -0.96 -20.54
N GLN A 8 3.29 -1.19 -21.38
CA GLN A 8 2.49 -0.10 -21.96
C GLN A 8 1.37 0.41 -21.04
N ASN A 9 0.92 -0.38 -20.05
CA ASN A 9 0.00 0.10 -19.01
C ASN A 9 0.71 0.84 -17.86
N LEU A 10 2.04 0.74 -17.77
CA LEU A 10 2.88 1.35 -16.72
C LEU A 10 3.04 2.88 -16.84
N PHE A 11 2.74 3.46 -18.01
CA PHE A 11 2.86 4.92 -18.24
C PHE A 11 1.51 5.65 -18.30
N ASN A 12 0.43 5.03 -17.84
CA ASN A 12 -0.85 5.72 -17.74
C ASN A 12 -0.87 6.56 -16.45
N PRO A 13 -0.94 7.89 -16.50
CA PRO A 13 -1.00 8.76 -15.31
C PRO A 13 -2.25 8.54 -14.44
N ASP A 14 -3.23 7.79 -14.97
CA ASP A 14 -4.44 7.29 -14.29
C ASP A 14 -4.29 5.84 -13.78
N SER A 15 -3.08 5.27 -13.83
CA SER A 15 -2.80 3.96 -13.25
C SER A 15 -2.86 4.02 -11.72
N LEU A 16 -3.22 2.90 -11.13
CA LEU A 16 -3.36 2.76 -9.68
C LEU A 16 -2.02 2.92 -8.95
N GLU A 17 -0.92 2.56 -9.62
CA GLU A 17 0.44 2.86 -9.20
C GLU A 17 0.68 4.38 -9.14
N SER A 18 0.27 5.12 -10.18
CA SER A 18 0.38 6.58 -10.20
C SER A 18 -0.43 7.22 -9.09
N LEU A 19 -1.61 6.68 -8.75
CA LEU A 19 -2.40 7.15 -7.61
C LEU A 19 -1.68 6.88 -6.29
N LEU A 20 -1.22 5.65 -6.06
CA LEU A 20 -0.53 5.28 -4.82
C LEU A 20 0.79 6.07 -4.65
N LYS A 21 1.58 6.20 -5.72
CA LYS A 21 2.83 6.96 -5.77
C LYS A 21 2.57 8.45 -5.50
N LYS A 22 1.56 9.06 -6.15
CA LYS A 22 1.18 10.47 -5.89
C LYS A 22 0.72 10.68 -4.45
N THR A 23 -0.08 9.76 -3.90
CA THR A 23 -0.56 9.87 -2.53
C THR A 23 0.61 9.75 -1.54
N LEU A 24 1.36 8.65 -1.59
CA LEU A 24 2.41 8.34 -0.61
C LEU A 24 3.59 9.32 -0.65
N LEU A 25 3.92 9.87 -1.81
CA LEU A 25 5.06 10.77 -2.00
C LEU A 25 4.66 12.25 -2.03
N SER A 26 3.41 12.57 -1.71
CA SER A 26 2.97 13.97 -1.60
C SER A 26 3.68 14.65 -0.42
N LYS A 27 4.38 15.76 -0.70
CA LYS A 27 5.12 16.55 0.30
C LYS A 27 4.25 17.13 1.43
N SER A 28 2.93 17.08 1.29
CA SER A 28 1.98 17.55 2.30
C SER A 28 1.13 16.43 2.92
N LEU A 29 1.46 15.16 2.66
CA LEU A 29 0.63 14.04 3.09
C LEU A 29 0.56 13.96 4.61
N THR A 30 -0.63 14.16 5.15
CA THR A 30 -0.95 13.84 6.54
C THR A 30 -1.30 12.37 6.69
N ARG A 31 -1.16 11.84 7.91
CA ARG A 31 -1.57 10.47 8.24
C ARG A 31 -3.05 10.22 7.92
N GLU A 32 -3.90 11.21 8.19
CA GLU A 32 -5.33 11.17 7.94
C GLU A 32 -5.65 11.04 6.43
N GLU A 33 -4.96 11.81 5.57
CA GLU A 33 -5.11 11.71 4.11
C GLU A 33 -4.66 10.35 3.56
N LEU A 34 -3.59 9.79 4.14
CA LEU A 34 -3.14 8.44 3.81
C LEU A 34 -4.22 7.41 4.18
N GLU A 35 -4.70 7.44 5.41
CA GLU A 35 -5.75 6.53 5.90
C GLU A 35 -7.03 6.64 5.07
N GLN A 36 -7.47 7.86 4.75
CA GLN A 36 -8.63 8.10 3.90
C GLN A 36 -8.43 7.51 2.50
N THR A 37 -7.25 7.67 1.90
CA THR A 37 -6.96 7.13 0.58
C THR A 37 -6.96 5.60 0.59
N ILE A 38 -6.27 4.99 1.56
CA ILE A 38 -6.20 3.53 1.69
C ILE A 38 -7.58 2.93 1.96
N THR A 39 -8.38 3.58 2.80
CA THR A 39 -9.77 3.20 3.07
C THR A 39 -10.62 3.29 1.80
N ASN A 40 -10.48 4.36 1.01
CA ASN A 40 -11.19 4.52 -0.25
C ASN A 40 -10.82 3.43 -1.26
N LEU A 41 -9.55 3.04 -1.34
CA LEU A 41 -9.13 1.90 -2.16
C LEU A 41 -9.78 0.60 -1.68
N GLY A 42 -9.86 0.40 -0.36
CA GLY A 42 -10.57 -0.73 0.22
C GLY A 42 -12.05 -0.80 -0.20
N TYR A 43 -12.76 0.34 -0.18
CA TYR A 43 -14.14 0.42 -0.70
C TYR A 43 -14.25 0.15 -2.20
N GLN A 44 -13.17 0.36 -2.97
CA GLN A 44 -13.08 -0.02 -4.38
C GLN A 44 -12.69 -1.49 -4.59
N GLY A 45 -12.64 -2.30 -3.53
CA GLY A 45 -12.35 -3.73 -3.57
C GLY A 45 -10.88 -4.08 -3.47
N TRP A 46 -10.03 -3.16 -3.00
CA TRP A 46 -8.63 -3.47 -2.72
C TRP A 46 -8.51 -4.16 -1.37
N ASN A 47 -7.71 -5.22 -1.32
CA ASN A 47 -7.29 -5.83 -0.08
C ASN A 47 -5.87 -5.40 0.28
N ARG A 48 -5.47 -5.68 1.52
CA ARG A 48 -4.14 -5.40 2.07
C ARG A 48 -3.01 -5.92 1.18
N LYS A 49 -3.18 -7.14 0.63
CA LYS A 49 -2.20 -7.76 -0.28
C LYS A 49 -1.92 -6.90 -1.50
N ARG A 50 -2.99 -6.50 -2.19
CA ARG A 50 -2.87 -5.73 -3.43
C ARG A 50 -2.20 -4.38 -3.19
N ILE A 51 -2.50 -3.73 -2.07
CA ILE A 51 -1.86 -2.46 -1.68
C ILE A 51 -0.37 -2.70 -1.39
N TYR A 52 -0.05 -3.72 -0.60
CA TYR A 52 1.32 -4.10 -0.30
C TYR A 52 2.14 -4.40 -1.57
N ASP A 53 1.59 -5.20 -2.49
CA ASP A 53 2.27 -5.60 -3.73
C ASP A 53 2.58 -4.36 -4.60
N VAL A 54 1.65 -3.41 -4.70
CA VAL A 54 1.87 -2.15 -5.43
C VAL A 54 2.88 -1.25 -4.72
N CYS A 55 2.80 -1.09 -3.40
CA CYS A 55 3.81 -0.34 -2.63
C CYS A 55 5.21 -0.91 -2.84
N ARG A 56 5.34 -2.24 -2.78
CA ARG A 56 6.61 -2.94 -2.99
C ARG A 56 7.12 -2.74 -4.41
N TYR A 57 6.24 -2.84 -5.41
CA TYR A 57 6.59 -2.58 -6.81
C TYR A 57 7.13 -1.15 -7.00
N ILE A 58 6.44 -0.13 -6.47
CA ILE A 58 6.89 1.27 -6.53
C ILE A 58 8.23 1.42 -5.81
N ASN A 59 8.41 0.78 -4.65
CA ASN A 59 9.65 0.89 -3.88
C ASN A 59 10.88 0.26 -4.55
N PHE A 60 10.71 -0.48 -5.66
CA PHE A 60 11.81 -0.97 -6.48
C PHE A 60 12.19 0.00 -7.62
N ASP A 61 11.48 1.12 -7.76
CA ASP A 61 11.78 2.15 -8.75
C ASP A 61 13.06 2.90 -8.37
N GLU A 62 14.13 2.71 -9.15
CA GLU A 62 15.44 3.34 -8.95
C GLU A 62 15.42 4.86 -9.15
N GLU A 63 14.35 5.43 -9.73
CA GLU A 63 14.20 6.88 -9.92
C GLU A 63 13.71 7.60 -8.65
N LEU A 64 13.34 6.87 -7.60
CA LEU A 64 12.94 7.44 -6.32
C LEU A 64 14.12 8.03 -5.55
N LEU A 65 13.84 9.09 -4.78
CA LEU A 65 14.78 9.61 -3.81
C LEU A 65 14.87 8.66 -2.60
N GLU A 66 16.01 8.64 -1.90
CA GLU A 66 16.23 7.83 -0.70
C GLU A 66 15.10 8.01 0.34
N GLN A 67 14.71 9.26 0.59
CA GLN A 67 13.60 9.57 1.51
C GLN A 67 12.25 8.97 1.05
N GLU A 68 12.03 8.86 -0.27
CA GLU A 68 10.80 8.28 -0.82
C GLU A 68 10.81 6.75 -0.66
N HIS A 69 11.98 6.12 -0.80
CA HIS A 69 12.18 4.72 -0.46
C HIS A 69 11.92 4.43 1.02
N ASP A 70 12.38 5.29 1.91
CA ASP A 70 12.15 5.16 3.36
C ASP A 70 10.65 5.22 3.69
N ILE A 71 9.94 6.21 3.14
CA ILE A 71 8.48 6.35 3.33
C ILE A 71 7.73 5.11 2.85
N LEU A 72 8.06 4.61 1.65
CA LEU A 72 7.44 3.41 1.10
C LEU A 72 7.80 2.15 1.88
N GLY A 73 9.04 2.05 2.36
CA GLY A 73 9.54 0.97 3.20
C GLY A 73 8.79 0.90 4.53
N ASP A 74 8.66 2.03 5.22
CA ASP A 74 7.91 2.16 6.46
C ASP A 74 6.45 1.78 6.27
N PHE A 75 5.81 2.28 5.21
CA PHE A 75 4.43 1.94 4.93
C PHE A 75 4.24 0.44 4.60
N CYS A 76 5.18 -0.17 3.86
CA CYS A 76 5.19 -1.62 3.65
C CYS A 76 5.30 -2.38 4.98
N ASN A 77 6.13 -1.92 5.91
CA ASN A 77 6.28 -2.51 7.24
C ASN A 77 4.98 -2.41 8.04
N GLU A 78 4.28 -1.28 7.99
CA GLU A 78 2.98 -1.12 8.63
C GLU A 78 1.94 -2.10 8.07
N LEU A 79 1.88 -2.25 6.75
CA LEU A 79 0.95 -3.19 6.10
C LEU A 79 1.23 -4.64 6.53
N MET A 80 2.50 -5.01 6.71
CA MET A 80 2.93 -6.33 7.19
C MET A 80 2.70 -6.59 8.68
N GLY A 81 2.35 -5.55 9.45
CA GLY A 81 2.22 -5.63 10.90
C GLY A 81 3.55 -5.48 11.66
N ASN A 82 4.63 -5.06 11.00
CA ASN A 82 5.94 -4.82 11.62
C ASN A 82 6.01 -3.46 12.34
N CYS A 83 4.90 -3.01 12.94
CA CYS A 83 4.80 -1.75 13.66
C CYS A 83 3.90 -1.90 14.89
N SER A 84 3.75 -0.83 15.68
CA SER A 84 2.80 -0.85 16.78
C SER A 84 1.37 -1.01 16.25
N THR A 85 0.54 -1.78 16.95
CA THR A 85 -0.84 -2.06 16.52
C THR A 85 -1.69 -0.79 16.39
N ALA A 86 -1.33 0.28 17.10
CA ALA A 86 -1.98 1.59 17.02
C ALA A 86 -1.69 2.32 15.70
N ASN A 87 -0.64 1.93 14.99
CA ASN A 87 -0.20 2.54 13.73
C ASN A 87 -0.58 1.69 12.51
N MET A 88 -1.36 0.63 12.67
CA MET A 88 -1.79 -0.19 11.54
C MET A 88 -3.05 0.40 10.92
N ILE A 89 -3.00 0.70 9.63
CA ILE A 89 -4.20 1.11 8.88
C ILE A 89 -5.12 -0.10 8.74
N LYS A 90 -6.40 0.06 9.07
CA LYS A 90 -7.44 -0.95 8.87
C LYS A 90 -8.22 -0.65 7.58
N LEU A 91 -8.40 -1.65 6.74
CA LEU A 91 -9.16 -1.58 5.50
C LEU A 91 -10.61 -2.02 5.72
N PRO A 92 -11.57 -1.48 4.93
CA PRO A 92 -12.92 -2.01 4.87
C PRO A 92 -12.95 -3.52 4.65
N GLY A 93 -13.69 -4.24 5.50
CA GLY A 93 -13.81 -5.69 5.44
C GLY A 93 -12.77 -6.47 6.25
N GLU A 94 -11.81 -5.80 6.89
CA GLU A 94 -10.93 -6.42 7.88
C GLU A 94 -11.62 -6.55 9.25
N PRO A 95 -11.18 -7.48 10.12
CA PRO A 95 -11.83 -7.70 11.41
C PRO A 95 -11.84 -6.43 12.29
N GLU A 96 -12.97 -6.19 12.96
CA GLU A 96 -13.08 -5.04 13.85
C GLU A 96 -12.44 -5.28 15.22
N ASP A 97 -12.57 -6.49 15.73
CA ASP A 97 -11.92 -6.90 16.97
C ASP A 97 -10.40 -6.83 16.82
N ARG A 98 -9.72 -6.39 17.89
CA ARG A 98 -8.29 -6.17 17.87
C ARG A 98 -7.52 -7.47 17.74
N GLU A 99 -7.91 -8.52 18.46
CA GLU A 99 -7.20 -9.80 18.43
C GLU A 99 -7.40 -10.47 17.06
N GLU A 100 -8.65 -10.48 16.56
CA GLU A 100 -8.95 -11.00 15.22
C GLU A 100 -8.20 -10.24 14.11
N PHE A 101 -8.08 -8.91 14.24
CA PHE A 101 -7.34 -8.10 13.28
C PHE A 101 -5.85 -8.45 13.28
N LEU A 102 -5.25 -8.64 14.46
CA LEU A 102 -3.84 -9.01 14.58
C LEU A 102 -3.60 -10.41 14.03
N ASP A 103 -4.46 -11.36 14.35
CA ASP A 103 -4.39 -12.70 13.78
C ASP A 103 -4.51 -12.66 12.25
N TYR A 104 -5.44 -11.85 11.71
CA TYR A 104 -5.55 -11.64 10.27
C TYR A 104 -4.24 -11.08 9.68
N VAL A 105 -3.66 -10.03 10.25
CA VAL A 105 -2.42 -9.40 9.72
C VAL A 105 -1.22 -10.35 9.84
N TYR A 106 -1.08 -11.08 10.94
CA TYR A 106 0.06 -11.95 11.21
C TYR A 106 -0.06 -13.37 10.66
N SER A 107 -1.25 -13.82 10.27
CA SER A 107 -1.47 -15.17 9.74
C SER A 107 -0.76 -15.45 8.41
N ASP A 108 -0.11 -14.45 7.80
CA ASP A 108 0.47 -14.48 6.45
C ASP A 108 -0.51 -14.91 5.34
N TRP A 109 -1.79 -15.17 5.68
CA TRP A 109 -2.77 -15.73 4.78
C TRP A 109 -3.12 -14.76 3.65
N TRP A 110 -3.22 -13.48 3.98
CA TRP A 110 -3.39 -12.44 2.98
C TRP A 110 -2.13 -12.22 2.14
N LYS A 111 -0.95 -12.70 2.56
CA LYS A 111 0.31 -12.56 1.79
C LYS A 111 0.44 -13.61 0.68
N SER A 112 -0.35 -14.70 0.77
CA SER A 112 -0.32 -15.87 -0.12
C SER A 112 -1.12 -15.68 -1.41
#